data_AF-A0A1U7VZZ8-F1
#
_entry.id   AF-A0A1U7VZZ8-F1
#
_cell.length_a   1.000
_cell.length_b   1.000
_cell.length_c   1.000
_cell.angle_alpha   90.00
_cell.angle_beta   90.00
_cell.angle_gamma   90.00
#
_symmetry.space_group_name_H-M   'P 1'
#
loop_
_entity.id
_entity.type
_entity.pdbx_description
1 polymer ?
#
loop_
_entity_poly.entity_id
_entity_poly.type
_entity_poly.pdbx_seq_one_letter_code
_entity_poly.pdbx_strand_id
1 'polypeptide(L)'
;MAADTLSRESGGTLAHLTINKEHATGSIARSSLIERVKAKQFEDPNLVKIRNGLQSKDILTFSLNEDGVLKMNGRLCVPDVDGLRYEIMAEAHNSRYSMHPGSTKMYKDLREIYSWNRMKENISDFVARCLNCQQVKGEHQRPGGLA
;
A
#
# COMPACT_ATOMS: atom_id res chain seq x y z
N MET A 1 60.04 -13.14 33.70
CA MET A 1 59.22 -13.14 34.92
C MET A 1 58.78 -11.69 35.10
N ALA A 2 57.53 -11.25 34.97
CA ALA A 2 56.21 -11.87 34.82
C ALA A 2 55.42 -11.12 33.72
N ALA A 3 54.34 -11.76 33.25
CA ALA A 3 53.39 -11.26 32.27
C ALA A 3 52.34 -10.34 32.91
N ASP A 4 51.73 -9.44 32.13
CA ASP A 4 50.27 -9.24 31.99
C ASP A 4 50.00 -7.94 31.20
N THR A 5 49.55 -7.99 29.94
CA THR A 5 48.16 -8.12 29.43
C THR A 5 47.33 -6.83 29.58
N LEU A 6 47.02 -6.18 28.44
CA LEU A 6 45.82 -5.34 28.16
C LEU A 6 45.84 -4.96 26.66
N SER A 7 45.42 -5.86 25.76
CA SER A 7 44.19 -5.80 24.93
C SER A 7 43.78 -4.39 24.52
N ARG A 8 43.89 -3.92 23.27
CA ARG A 8 43.48 -4.41 21.93
C ARG A 8 41.95 -4.48 21.70
N GLU A 9 41.57 -3.85 20.59
CA GLU A 9 40.31 -3.81 19.82
C GLU A 9 39.16 -2.92 20.35
N SER A 10 38.97 -1.76 19.73
CA SER A 10 37.73 -0.98 19.80
C SER A 10 36.62 -1.69 19.00
N GLY A 11 35.97 -2.68 19.64
CA GLY A 11 34.78 -3.36 19.14
C GLY A 11 33.50 -2.77 19.74
N GLY A 12 33.13 -1.56 19.35
CA GLY A 12 31.82 -1.00 19.68
C GLY A 12 30.78 -1.54 18.71
N THR A 13 30.19 -2.69 19.01
CA THR A 13 29.05 -3.24 18.28
C THR A 13 27.92 -2.19 18.30
N LEU A 14 27.68 -1.56 17.14
CA LEU A 14 26.50 -0.73 16.95
C LEU A 14 25.29 -1.67 17.01
N ALA A 15 24.71 -1.80 18.19
CA ALA A 15 23.46 -2.50 18.39
C ALA A 15 22.45 -1.88 17.41
N HIS A 16 22.16 -2.62 16.35
CA HIS A 16 21.07 -2.35 15.44
C HIS A 16 19.81 -2.42 16.29
N LEU A 17 19.36 -1.27 16.79
CA LEU A 17 18.02 -1.13 17.33
C LEU A 17 17.10 -1.41 16.14
N THR A 18 16.66 -2.66 16.05
CA THR A 18 15.48 -3.05 15.29
C THR A 18 14.36 -2.20 15.86
N ILE A 19 14.08 -1.09 15.19
CA ILE A 19 12.90 -0.28 15.47
C ILE A 19 11.73 -1.21 15.19
N ASN A 20 11.16 -1.71 16.28
CA ASN A 20 9.93 -2.45 16.28
C ASN A 20 8.91 -1.61 15.49
N LYS A 21 8.43 -2.18 14.39
CA LYS A 21 7.42 -1.58 13.53
C LYS A 21 6.10 -1.62 14.31
N GLU A 22 5.88 -0.61 15.12
CA GLU A 22 4.67 -0.50 15.94
C GLU A 22 3.48 -0.18 15.04
N HIS A 23 2.74 -1.23 14.69
CA HIS A 23 1.47 -1.18 14.01
C HIS A 23 0.36 -0.90 15.03
N ALA A 24 0.11 0.36 15.37
CA ALA A 24 -1.04 0.70 16.21
C ALA A 24 -1.45 2.17 16.04
N THR A 25 -2.35 2.41 15.09
CA THR A 25 -3.26 3.59 14.99
C THR A 25 -4.11 3.52 13.71
N GLY A 26 -3.76 2.63 12.76
CA GLY A 26 -4.52 2.41 11.53
C GLY A 26 -5.57 1.29 11.58
N SER A 27 -5.84 0.67 12.73
CA SER A 27 -6.64 -0.57 12.78
C SER A 27 -8.15 -0.34 12.57
N ILE A 28 -8.73 0.72 13.12
CA ILE A 28 -10.20 0.93 13.09
C ILE A 28 -10.68 1.43 11.71
N ALA A 29 -9.96 2.39 11.10
CA ALA A 29 -10.34 2.98 9.81
C ALA A 29 -10.11 2.00 8.63
N ARG A 30 -9.01 1.25 8.65
CA ARG A 30 -8.78 0.18 7.66
C ARG A 30 -9.81 -0.92 7.76
N SER A 31 -10.25 -1.26 8.99
CA SER A 31 -11.28 -2.28 9.20
C SER A 31 -12.62 -1.85 8.60
N SER A 32 -13.05 -0.60 8.78
CA SER A 32 -14.31 -0.11 8.21
C SER A 32 -14.28 -0.02 6.67
N LEU A 33 -13.15 0.35 6.06
CA LEU A 33 -13.01 0.33 4.60
C LEU A 33 -13.06 -1.10 4.04
N ILE A 34 -12.39 -2.06 4.68
CA ILE A 34 -12.43 -3.47 4.25
C ILE A 34 -13.85 -4.01 4.28
N GLU A 35 -14.61 -3.75 5.34
CA GLU A 35 -16.01 -4.17 5.45
C GLU A 35 -16.88 -3.56 4.36
N ARG A 36 -16.73 -2.26 4.09
CA ARG A 36 -17.46 -1.58 3.02
C ARG A 36 -17.10 -2.14 1.64
N VAL A 37 -15.82 -2.41 1.39
CA VAL A 37 -15.38 -3.04 0.13
C VAL A 37 -16.03 -4.41 -0.04
N LYS A 38 -16.02 -5.25 1.01
CA LYS A 38 -16.68 -6.57 0.98
C LYS A 38 -18.17 -6.44 0.69
N ALA A 39 -18.88 -5.56 1.38
CA ALA A 39 -20.32 -5.37 1.23
C ALA A 39 -20.69 -4.86 -0.17
N LYS A 40 -19.92 -3.92 -0.72
CA LYS A 40 -20.22 -3.28 -2.00
C LYS A 40 -19.69 -4.03 -3.22
N GLN A 41 -18.89 -5.09 -3.04
CA GLN A 41 -18.45 -5.93 -4.17
C GLN A 41 -19.61 -6.50 -4.98
N PHE A 42 -20.76 -6.76 -4.33
CA PHE A 42 -21.95 -7.33 -4.96
C PHE A 42 -22.69 -6.33 -5.85
N GLU A 43 -22.38 -5.04 -5.71
CA GLU A 43 -23.00 -3.96 -6.48
C GLU A 43 -22.22 -3.65 -7.77
N ASP A 44 -20.93 -4.02 -7.85
CA ASP A 44 -20.11 -3.80 -9.06
C ASP A 44 -20.43 -4.85 -10.13
N PRO A 45 -21.04 -4.47 -11.27
CA PRO A 45 -21.42 -5.41 -12.31
C PRO A 45 -20.23 -6.17 -12.90
N ASN A 46 -19.03 -5.60 -12.91
CA ASN A 46 -17.84 -6.27 -13.41
C ASN A 46 -17.38 -7.36 -12.44
N LEU A 47 -17.37 -7.08 -11.13
CA LEU A 47 -16.99 -8.09 -10.14
C LEU A 47 -18.03 -9.21 -10.05
N VAL A 48 -19.32 -8.88 -10.18
CA VAL A 48 -20.41 -9.87 -10.26
C VAL A 48 -20.23 -10.77 -11.48
N LYS A 49 -19.93 -10.21 -12.65
CA LYS A 49 -19.65 -10.99 -13.87
C LYS A 49 -18.44 -11.91 -13.71
N ILE A 50 -17.35 -11.39 -13.14
CA ILE A 50 -16.15 -12.20 -12.88
C ILE A 50 -16.48 -13.36 -11.95
N ARG A 51 -17.16 -13.09 -10.83
CA ARG A 51 -17.60 -14.13 -9.87
C ARG A 51 -18.43 -15.22 -10.53
N ASN A 52 -19.43 -14.84 -11.34
CA ASN A 52 -20.34 -15.81 -11.96
C ASN A 52 -19.69 -16.54 -13.14
N GLY A 53 -18.61 -16.01 -13.71
CA GLY A 53 -17.95 -16.51 -14.90
C GLY A 53 -16.60 -17.21 -14.66
N LEU A 54 -16.23 -17.51 -13.41
CA LEU A 54 -14.94 -18.14 -13.10
C LEU A 54 -14.83 -19.53 -13.75
N GLN A 55 -13.86 -19.70 -14.64
CA GLN A 55 -13.47 -21.02 -15.18
C GLN A 55 -12.35 -21.64 -14.36
N SER A 56 -12.09 -22.94 -14.51
CA SER A 56 -11.04 -23.66 -13.77
C SER A 56 -9.65 -23.01 -13.86
N LYS A 57 -9.32 -22.37 -14.98
CA LYS A 57 -8.06 -21.63 -15.16
C LYS A 57 -8.02 -20.30 -14.39
N ASP A 58 -9.17 -19.64 -14.23
CA ASP A 58 -9.29 -18.33 -13.60
C ASP A 58 -9.24 -18.45 -12.08
N ILE A 59 -9.58 -19.63 -11.52
CA ILE A 59 -9.50 -19.95 -10.09
C ILE A 59 -8.06 -19.84 -9.55
N LEU A 60 -7.05 -20.03 -10.40
CA LEU A 60 -5.64 -19.83 -10.01
C LEU A 60 -5.32 -18.36 -9.70
N THR A 61 -6.08 -17.44 -10.31
CA THR A 61 -5.89 -15.98 -10.17
C THR A 61 -6.93 -15.37 -9.23
N PHE A 62 -8.16 -15.89 -9.25
CA PHE A 62 -9.28 -15.42 -8.46
C PHE A 62 -9.73 -16.47 -7.46
N SER A 63 -9.95 -16.07 -6.22
CA SER A 63 -10.54 -16.91 -5.20
C SER A 63 -11.78 -16.27 -4.62
N LEU A 64 -12.76 -17.10 -4.27
CA LEU A 64 -13.95 -16.71 -3.53
C LEU A 64 -13.82 -17.23 -2.11
N ASN A 65 -14.05 -16.34 -1.13
CA ASN A 65 -14.20 -16.74 0.26
C ASN A 65 -15.58 -17.35 0.51
N GLU A 66 -15.78 -17.95 1.69
CA GLU A 66 -17.07 -18.48 2.15
C GLU A 66 -18.21 -17.43 2.11
N ASP A 67 -17.88 -16.16 2.37
CA ASP A 67 -18.81 -15.03 2.29
C ASP A 67 -19.10 -14.56 0.85
N GLY A 68 -18.61 -15.25 -0.18
CA GLY A 68 -18.76 -14.85 -1.59
C GLY A 68 -17.93 -13.63 -2.02
N VAL A 69 -17.01 -13.18 -1.15
CA VAL A 69 -16.08 -12.08 -1.41
C VAL A 69 -14.99 -12.55 -2.38
N LEU A 70 -14.82 -11.81 -3.47
CA LEU A 70 -13.81 -12.04 -4.49
C LEU A 70 -12.45 -11.47 -4.08
N LYS A 71 -11.43 -12.29 -4.23
CA LYS A 71 -10.02 -11.92 -4.11
C LYS A 71 -9.29 -12.23 -5.41
N MET A 72 -8.32 -11.40 -5.75
CA MET A 72 -7.40 -11.62 -6.87
C MET A 72 -5.98 -11.74 -6.32
N ASN A 73 -5.31 -12.87 -6.57
CA ASN A 73 -3.98 -13.18 -6.04
C ASN A 73 -3.89 -12.98 -4.51
N GLY A 74 -4.92 -13.44 -3.79
CA GLY A 74 -5.05 -13.31 -2.34
C GLY A 74 -5.45 -11.92 -1.83
N ARG A 75 -5.65 -10.93 -2.70
CA ARG A 75 -5.94 -9.52 -2.35
C ARG A 75 -7.41 -9.20 -2.59
N LEU A 76 -8.00 -8.37 -1.75
CA LEU A 76 -9.40 -7.99 -1.83
C LEU A 76 -9.69 -7.15 -3.09
N CYS A 77 -10.63 -7.62 -3.92
CA CYS A 77 -11.06 -6.87 -5.10
C CYS A 77 -11.84 -5.61 -4.69
N VAL A 78 -11.43 -4.43 -5.14
CA VAL A 78 -12.12 -3.18 -4.80
C VAL A 78 -13.13 -2.83 -5.90
N PRO A 79 -14.44 -2.74 -5.57
CA PRO A 79 -15.47 -2.39 -6.54
C PRO A 79 -15.32 -0.93 -7.00
N ASP A 80 -15.76 -0.66 -8.23
CA ASP A 80 -15.81 0.69 -8.81
C ASP A 80 -17.13 1.40 -8.49
N VAL A 81 -17.44 1.51 -7.19
CA VAL A 81 -18.69 2.10 -6.71
C VAL A 81 -18.40 3.07 -5.57
N ASP A 82 -19.24 4.10 -5.45
CA ASP A 82 -19.25 5.07 -4.35
C ASP A 82 -17.90 5.75 -4.04
N GLY A 83 -17.01 5.82 -5.03
CA GLY A 83 -15.68 6.40 -4.83
C GLY A 83 -14.77 5.60 -3.88
N LEU A 84 -15.07 4.32 -3.59
CA LEU A 84 -14.31 3.51 -2.64
C LEU A 84 -12.80 3.47 -2.96
N ARG A 85 -12.43 3.34 -4.23
CA ARG A 85 -11.02 3.39 -4.67
C ARG A 85 -10.35 4.71 -4.29
N TYR A 86 -11.06 5.82 -4.45
CA TYR A 86 -10.57 7.14 -4.07
C TYR A 86 -10.40 7.25 -2.55
N GLU A 87 -11.36 6.78 -1.77
CA GLU A 87 -11.27 6.79 -0.30
C GLU A 87 -10.07 5.99 0.21
N ILE A 88 -9.83 4.79 -0.36
CA ILE A 88 -8.66 3.97 -0.04
C ILE A 88 -7.36 4.71 -0.36
N MET A 89 -7.28 5.37 -1.53
CA MET A 89 -6.10 6.17 -1.90
C MET A 89 -5.92 7.38 -0.98
N ALA A 90 -7.00 8.07 -0.63
CA ALA A 90 -6.99 9.22 0.27
C ALA A 90 -6.52 8.84 1.68
N GLU A 91 -7.00 7.72 2.23
CA GLU A 91 -6.55 7.21 3.53
C GLU A 91 -5.05 6.88 3.51
N ALA A 92 -4.58 6.18 2.47
CA ALA A 92 -3.16 5.83 2.34
C ALA A 92 -2.26 7.05 2.16
N HIS A 93 -2.74 8.08 1.48
CA HIS A 93 -2.01 9.32 1.23
C HIS A 93 -1.98 10.27 2.43
N ASN A 94 -3.09 10.36 3.18
CA ASN A 94 -3.23 11.27 4.32
C ASN A 94 -2.82 10.62 5.66
N SER A 95 -2.27 9.41 5.63
CA SER A 95 -1.77 8.75 6.82
C SER A 95 -0.69 9.62 7.49
N ARG A 96 -0.89 9.99 8.75
CA ARG A 96 -0.04 10.92 9.52
C ARG A 96 1.45 10.55 9.56
N TYR A 97 1.77 9.28 9.31
CA TYR A 97 3.13 8.74 9.32
C TYR A 97 3.79 8.68 7.95
N SER A 98 3.03 8.94 6.89
CA SER A 98 3.48 8.97 5.51
C SER A 98 3.54 10.44 5.12
N MET A 99 4.69 11.09 5.26
CA MET A 99 4.94 12.37 4.62
C MET A 99 4.67 12.20 3.12
N HIS A 100 3.50 12.64 2.66
CA HIS A 100 2.99 12.61 1.28
C HIS A 100 3.67 11.55 0.38
N PRO A 101 3.27 10.27 0.51
CA PRO A 101 3.98 9.18 -0.14
C PRO A 101 3.83 9.30 -1.66
N GLY A 102 4.95 9.19 -2.38
CA GLY A 102 4.92 9.12 -3.84
C GLY A 102 4.15 7.89 -4.35
N SER A 103 3.74 7.90 -5.61
CA SER A 103 2.91 6.86 -6.25
C SER A 103 3.45 5.44 -6.08
N THR A 104 4.77 5.26 -6.16
CA THR A 104 5.44 3.97 -5.95
C THR A 104 5.21 3.41 -4.54
N LYS A 105 5.34 4.25 -3.51
CA LYS A 105 5.12 3.82 -2.12
C LYS A 105 3.66 3.49 -1.89
N MET A 106 2.75 4.37 -2.32
CA MET A 106 1.31 4.12 -2.22
C MET A 106 0.89 2.82 -2.90
N TYR A 107 1.41 2.54 -4.11
CA TYR A 107 1.12 1.28 -4.80
C TYR A 107 1.64 0.07 -4.02
N LYS A 108 2.86 0.14 -3.47
CA LYS A 108 3.43 -0.96 -2.67
C LYS A 108 2.60 -1.22 -1.41
N ASP A 109 2.16 -0.19 -0.71
CA ASP A 109 1.39 -0.33 0.52
C ASP A 109 -0.03 -0.85 0.24
N LEU A 110 -0.72 -0.30 -0.76
CA LEU A 110 -2.10 -0.68 -1.06
C LEU A 110 -2.21 -2.07 -1.70
N ARG A 111 -1.24 -2.46 -2.52
CA ARG A 111 -1.29 -3.74 -3.24
C ARG A 111 -1.15 -4.95 -2.32
N GLU A 112 -0.74 -4.79 -1.07
CA GLU A 112 -0.66 -5.90 -0.10
C GLU A 112 -2.05 -6.41 0.26
N ILE A 113 -3.04 -5.50 0.29
CA ILE A 113 -4.40 -5.79 0.77
C ILE A 113 -5.40 -5.75 -0.37
N TYR A 114 -5.25 -4.79 -1.29
CA TYR A 114 -6.26 -4.48 -2.29
C TYR A 114 -5.80 -4.80 -3.71
N SER A 115 -6.79 -5.01 -4.59
CA SER A 115 -6.57 -5.11 -6.02
C SER A 115 -7.76 -4.58 -6.81
N TRP A 116 -7.48 -3.86 -7.89
CA TRP A 116 -8.48 -3.44 -8.88
C TRP A 116 -7.82 -3.13 -10.22
N ASN A 117 -8.65 -3.01 -11.27
CA ASN A 117 -8.17 -2.69 -12.62
C ASN A 117 -7.53 -1.30 -12.66
N ARG A 118 -6.37 -1.19 -13.33
CA ARG A 118 -5.64 0.09 -13.50
C ARG A 118 -5.21 0.76 -12.18
N MET A 119 -5.02 -0.01 -11.11
CA MET A 119 -4.61 0.46 -9.78
C MET A 119 -3.36 1.37 -9.81
N LYS A 120 -2.33 1.03 -10.58
CA LYS A 120 -1.12 1.86 -10.72
C LYS A 120 -1.40 3.22 -11.34
N GLU A 121 -2.25 3.26 -12.36
CA GLU A 121 -2.62 4.48 -13.08
C GLU A 121 -3.47 5.38 -12.19
N ASN A 122 -4.49 4.82 -11.53
CA ASN A 122 -5.32 5.58 -10.59
C ASN A 122 -4.50 6.22 -9.46
N ILE A 123 -3.54 5.49 -8.89
CA ILE A 123 -2.64 6.02 -7.85
C ILE A 123 -1.75 7.12 -8.41
N SER A 124 -1.24 6.94 -9.64
CA SER A 124 -0.39 7.95 -10.28
C SER A 124 -1.17 9.25 -10.53
N ASP A 125 -2.38 9.14 -11.06
CA ASP A 125 -3.28 10.28 -11.29
C ASP A 125 -3.67 10.96 -9.99
N PHE A 126 -3.95 10.18 -8.94
CA PHE A 126 -4.29 10.69 -7.61
C PHE A 126 -3.14 11.51 -7.02
N VAL A 127 -1.93 10.96 -6.99
CA VAL A 127 -0.74 11.65 -6.46
C VAL A 127 -0.37 12.86 -7.31
N ALA A 128 -0.52 12.77 -8.63
CA ALA A 128 -0.24 13.87 -9.55
C ALA A 128 -1.14 15.08 -9.31
N ARG A 129 -2.34 14.90 -8.72
CA ARG A 129 -3.25 16.00 -8.36
C ARG A 129 -2.97 16.61 -6.98
N CYS A 130 -2.03 16.05 -6.20
CA CYS A 130 -1.69 16.59 -4.88
C CYS A 130 -0.69 17.76 -4.99
N LEU A 131 -1.11 18.97 -4.60
CA LEU A 131 -0.27 20.17 -4.63
C LEU A 131 1.00 20.05 -3.76
N ASN A 132 0.92 19.40 -2.60
CA ASN A 132 2.09 19.19 -1.74
C ASN A 132 3.11 18.24 -2.42
N CYS A 133 2.64 17.15 -3.02
CA CYS A 133 3.49 16.24 -3.79
C CYS A 133 4.14 16.92 -4.99
N GLN A 134 3.41 17.83 -5.67
CA GLN A 134 3.95 18.59 -6.80
C GLN A 134 5.07 19.54 -6.37
N GLN A 135 4.89 20.28 -5.29
CA GLN A 135 5.88 21.23 -4.77
C GLN A 135 7.19 20.54 -4.38
N VAL A 136 7.10 19.46 -3.60
CA VAL A 136 8.27 18.67 -3.19
C VAL A 136 9.00 18.11 -4.41
N LYS A 137 8.28 17.66 -5.44
CA LYS A 137 8.90 17.14 -6.66
C LYS A 137 9.64 18.25 -7.43
N GLY A 138 9.12 19.47 -7.46
CA GLY A 138 9.75 20.63 -8.09
C GLY A 138 11.03 21.07 -7.39
N GLU A 139 11.03 21.09 -6.05
CA GLU A 139 12.20 21.48 -5.24
C GLU A 139 13.38 20.51 -5.39
N HIS A 140 13.11 19.21 -5.52
CA HIS A 140 14.15 18.19 -5.67
C HIS A 140 14.62 17.98 -7.12
N GLN A 141 14.05 18.67 -8.11
CA GLN A 141 14.62 18.67 -9.45
C GLN A 141 15.91 19.50 -9.41
N ARG A 142 17.06 18.86 -9.63
CA ARG A 142 18.36 19.54 -9.72
C ARG A 142 18.20 20.75 -10.67
N PRO A 143 18.60 21.97 -10.28
CA PRO A 143 18.71 23.05 -11.25
C PRO A 143 19.72 22.58 -12.28
N GLY A 144 19.27 22.39 -13.52
CA GLY A 144 20.15 22.09 -14.64
C GLY A 144 21.20 23.18 -14.67
N GLY A 145 22.48 22.79 -14.53
CA GLY A 145 23.59 23.71 -14.47
C GLY A 145 23.49 24.71 -15.61
N LEU A 146 23.44 25.99 -15.27
CA LEU A 146 23.62 27.07 -16.21
C LEU A 146 25.05 26.95 -16.76
N ALA A 147 25.15 26.83 -18.08
CA ALA A 147 26.40 26.85 -18.84
C ALA A 147 27.09 28.22 -18.75
#